data_AF-A0A2Z7A9Z9-F1
#
_entry.id   AF-A0A2Z7A9Z9-F1
#
_cell.length_a   1.000
_cell.length_b   1.000
_cell.length_c   1.000
_cell.angle_alpha   90.00
_cell.angle_beta   90.00
_cell.angle_gamma   90.00
#
_symmetry.space_group_name_H-M   'P 1'
#
loop_
_entity.id
_entity.type
_entity.pdbx_description
1 polymer ?
#
loop_
_entity_poly.entity_id
_entity_poly.type
_entity_poly.pdbx_seq_one_letter_code
_entity_poly.pdbx_strand_id
1 'polypeptide(L)'
;MANSSPAVLPISNTQQATATTADGQQSSSAVRLFFAGISETVRSGLANRRPWPELVDRSAFSKPESISEATLRIRKNYQYFRINYFTVITAVLAISLLTNPFSLILLAGLLAGWMFLYLFRQASDPPIVVFGRQFSDRETLLFLVISSVVVIFLTSVGSVLVSALMVGVAIVCAHGAFRVPEDLFLDEQEQSTGASGFLSFFTGANAAIAQPQVSARV
;
A
#
# COMPACT_ATOMS: atom_id res chain seq x y z
N MET A 1 -70.35 22.38 44.29
CA MET A 1 -68.94 21.99 44.14
C MET A 1 -68.80 21.27 42.82
N ALA A 2 -67.88 21.72 41.98
CA ALA A 2 -67.65 21.25 40.61
C ALA A 2 -66.91 19.91 40.59
N ASN A 3 -67.12 19.10 39.55
CA ASN A 3 -66.02 18.43 38.86
C ASN A 3 -66.43 17.96 37.46
N SER A 4 -65.92 18.67 36.47
CA SER A 4 -65.95 18.40 35.03
C SER A 4 -65.04 17.21 34.68
N SER A 5 -65.58 16.23 33.94
CA SER A 5 -64.77 15.17 33.30
C SER A 5 -63.84 15.75 32.23
N PRO A 6 -62.57 15.33 32.12
CA PRO A 6 -61.73 15.74 31.00
C PRO A 6 -62.02 14.90 29.75
N ALA A 7 -61.98 15.56 28.59
CA ALA A 7 -62.03 14.93 27.28
C ALA A 7 -60.70 14.21 26.99
N VAL A 8 -60.77 12.92 26.66
CA VAL A 8 -59.61 12.14 26.19
C VAL A 8 -59.44 12.42 24.70
N LEU A 9 -58.39 13.17 24.35
CA LEU A 9 -57.94 13.32 22.97
C LEU A 9 -57.19 12.06 22.54
N PRO A 10 -57.36 11.58 21.29
CA PRO A 10 -56.47 10.58 20.73
C PRO A 10 -55.11 11.24 20.49
N ILE A 11 -54.10 10.87 21.27
CA ILE A 11 -52.71 11.14 20.91
C ILE A 11 -52.38 10.29 19.68
N SER A 12 -52.29 10.92 18.51
CA SER A 12 -51.58 10.35 17.37
C SER A 12 -50.13 10.18 17.79
N ASN A 13 -49.79 9.01 18.31
CA ASN A 13 -48.40 8.62 18.46
C ASN A 13 -47.90 8.46 17.02
N THR A 14 -47.24 9.49 16.48
CA THR A 14 -46.36 9.31 15.32
C THR A 14 -45.24 8.41 15.78
N GLN A 15 -45.53 7.11 15.77
CA GLN A 15 -44.55 6.06 15.72
C GLN A 15 -43.79 6.36 14.44
N GLN A 16 -42.71 7.11 14.60
CA GLN A 16 -41.65 7.24 13.64
C GLN A 16 -41.24 5.80 13.39
N ALA A 17 -41.78 5.22 12.32
CA ALA A 17 -41.24 4.03 11.73
C ALA A 17 -39.82 4.45 11.32
N THR A 18 -38.87 4.25 12.23
CA THR A 18 -37.47 4.06 11.89
C THR A 18 -37.46 2.77 11.08
N ALA A 19 -37.86 2.89 9.82
CA ALA A 19 -37.53 1.91 8.81
C ALA A 19 -36.01 1.81 8.88
N THR A 20 -35.56 0.65 9.30
CA THR A 20 -34.19 0.18 9.30
C THR A 20 -33.68 0.24 7.86
N THR A 21 -33.19 1.40 7.43
CA THR A 21 -32.44 1.58 6.17
C THR A 21 -30.99 1.99 6.46
N ALA A 22 -30.52 1.80 7.70
CA ALA A 22 -29.18 2.19 8.14
C ALA A 22 -28.06 1.26 7.65
N ASP A 23 -28.33 0.02 7.25
CA ASP A 23 -27.27 -0.90 6.83
C ASP A 23 -26.68 -0.59 5.44
N GLY A 24 -27.49 -0.08 4.50
CA GLY A 24 -27.01 0.26 3.15
C GLY A 24 -26.17 1.54 3.09
N GLN A 25 -26.43 2.49 3.98
CA GLN A 25 -25.75 3.80 3.99
C GLN A 25 -24.39 3.74 4.71
N GLN A 26 -24.23 2.83 5.68
CA GLN A 26 -22.98 2.64 6.41
C GLN A 26 -21.94 1.84 5.59
N SER A 27 -22.37 0.84 4.83
CA SER A 27 -21.48 0.08 3.93
C SER A 27 -20.96 0.92 2.77
N SER A 28 -21.83 1.71 2.13
CA SER A 28 -21.45 2.57 1.00
C SER A 28 -20.54 3.74 1.41
N SER A 29 -20.59 4.20 2.67
CA SER A 29 -19.67 5.21 3.19
C SER A 29 -18.32 4.62 3.57
N ALA A 30 -18.28 3.44 4.21
CA ALA A 30 -17.02 2.74 4.52
C ALA A 30 -16.22 2.39 3.26
N VAL A 31 -16.88 1.91 2.21
CA VAL A 31 -16.25 1.59 0.91
C VAL A 31 -15.66 2.85 0.26
N ARG A 32 -16.38 3.98 0.28
CA ARG A 32 -15.86 5.27 -0.24
C ARG A 32 -14.66 5.77 0.54
N LEU A 33 -14.68 5.66 1.87
CA LEU A 33 -13.56 6.05 2.73
C LEU A 33 -12.33 5.17 2.47
N PHE A 34 -12.53 3.87 2.29
CA PHE A 34 -11.47 2.95 1.90
C PHE A 34 -10.85 3.32 0.55
N PHE A 35 -11.67 3.55 -0.49
CA PHE A 35 -11.18 4.00 -1.80
C PHE A 35 -10.49 5.37 -1.73
N ALA A 36 -10.98 6.29 -0.92
CA ALA A 36 -10.34 7.58 -0.69
C ALA A 36 -8.96 7.39 -0.01
N GLY A 37 -8.85 6.51 0.98
CA GLY A 37 -7.58 6.17 1.63
C GLY A 37 -6.56 5.53 0.69
N ILE A 38 -6.99 4.59 -0.16
CA ILE A 38 -6.14 4.02 -1.21
C ILE A 38 -5.70 5.11 -2.19
N SER A 39 -6.64 5.94 -2.64
CA SER A 39 -6.36 6.99 -3.61
C SER A 39 -5.35 8.00 -3.06
N GLU A 40 -5.48 8.39 -1.80
CA GLU A 40 -4.54 9.29 -1.13
C GLU A 40 -3.17 8.62 -0.95
N THR A 41 -3.12 7.34 -0.56
CA THR A 41 -1.86 6.59 -0.44
C THR A 41 -1.14 6.48 -1.77
N VAL A 42 -1.88 6.15 -2.85
CA VAL A 42 -1.33 6.08 -4.21
C VAL A 42 -0.87 7.47 -4.64
N ARG A 43 -1.68 8.51 -4.42
CA ARG A 43 -1.34 9.88 -4.82
C ARG A 43 -0.13 10.41 -4.09
N SER A 44 -0.04 10.18 -2.78
CA SER A 44 1.13 10.53 -1.95
C SER A 44 2.37 9.76 -2.40
N GLY A 45 2.25 8.46 -2.66
CA GLY A 45 3.34 7.65 -3.20
C GLY A 45 3.82 8.13 -4.57
N LEU A 46 2.90 8.53 -5.45
CA LEU A 46 3.20 9.07 -6.78
C LEU A 46 3.66 10.53 -6.75
N ALA A 47 3.38 11.29 -5.68
CA ALA A 47 3.84 12.67 -5.51
C ALA A 47 5.34 12.74 -5.27
N ASN A 48 5.91 11.71 -4.62
CA ASN A 48 7.35 11.58 -4.40
C ASN A 48 8.12 11.00 -5.61
N ARG A 49 7.48 10.91 -6.80
CA ARG A 49 8.15 10.42 -8.00
C ARG A 49 9.09 11.47 -8.59
N ARG A 50 10.20 11.03 -9.17
CA ARG A 50 11.06 11.88 -10.00
C ARG A 50 10.38 12.17 -11.35
N PRO A 51 10.62 13.33 -11.97
CA PRO A 51 10.02 13.68 -13.25
C PRO A 51 10.35 12.65 -14.34
N TRP A 52 9.34 12.20 -15.08
CA TRP A 52 9.52 11.21 -16.16
C TRP A 52 10.48 11.62 -17.28
N PRO A 53 10.52 12.89 -17.72
CA PRO A 53 11.49 13.32 -18.72
C PRO A 53 12.93 13.08 -18.27
N GLU A 54 13.20 13.26 -16.98
CA GLU A 54 14.51 12.97 -16.40
C GLU A 54 14.80 11.48 -16.54
N LEU A 55 13.85 10.59 -16.20
CA LEU A 55 14.03 9.14 -16.33
C LEU A 55 14.34 8.71 -17.77
N VAL A 56 13.74 9.34 -18.79
CA VAL A 56 13.92 8.94 -20.20
C VAL A 56 14.94 9.83 -20.94
N ASP A 57 15.75 10.61 -20.22
CA ASP A 57 16.75 11.48 -20.84
C ASP A 57 17.81 10.66 -21.59
N ARG A 58 17.72 10.68 -22.92
CA ARG A 58 18.59 9.92 -23.82
C ARG A 58 20.04 10.38 -23.76
N SER A 59 20.29 11.63 -23.39
CA SER A 59 21.64 12.19 -23.32
C SER A 59 22.44 11.61 -22.15
N ALA A 60 21.75 11.13 -21.10
CA ALA A 60 22.36 10.53 -19.93
C ALA A 60 22.72 9.04 -20.09
N PHE A 61 22.50 8.43 -21.27
CA PHE A 61 22.81 7.01 -21.49
C PHE A 61 24.22 6.83 -22.08
N SER A 62 25.01 5.96 -21.45
CA SER A 62 26.32 5.51 -21.96
C SER A 62 26.54 4.03 -21.68
N LYS A 63 27.40 3.39 -22.49
CA LYS A 63 27.77 1.99 -22.30
C LYS A 63 28.69 1.88 -21.07
N PRO A 64 28.40 1.02 -20.08
CA PRO A 64 29.33 0.78 -18.97
C PRO A 64 30.59 0.07 -19.47
N GLU A 65 31.74 0.46 -18.95
CA GLU A 65 33.06 -0.07 -19.31
C GLU A 65 33.33 -1.42 -18.63
N SER A 66 32.69 -1.67 -17.49
CA SER A 66 32.81 -2.92 -16.74
C SER A 66 31.53 -3.32 -15.99
N ILE A 67 31.44 -4.60 -15.60
CA ILE A 67 30.33 -5.12 -14.78
C ILE A 67 30.30 -4.46 -13.38
N SER A 68 31.48 -4.16 -12.82
CA SER A 68 31.60 -3.45 -11.53
C SER A 68 30.98 -2.06 -11.63
N GLU A 69 31.27 -1.33 -12.71
CA GLU A 69 30.70 -0.02 -12.96
C GLU A 69 29.19 -0.10 -13.18
N ALA A 70 28.72 -1.05 -14.01
CA ALA A 70 27.29 -1.25 -14.24
C ALA A 70 26.52 -1.49 -12.93
N THR A 71 27.09 -2.29 -12.02
CA THR A 71 26.47 -2.59 -10.71
C THR A 71 26.40 -1.34 -9.83
N LEU A 72 27.45 -0.50 -9.84
CA LEU A 72 27.48 0.76 -9.11
C LEU A 72 26.44 1.76 -9.66
N ARG A 73 26.33 1.86 -10.99
CA ARG A 73 25.32 2.68 -11.66
C ARG A 73 23.90 2.20 -11.31
N ILE A 74 23.64 0.89 -11.36
CA ILE A 74 22.34 0.31 -10.95
C ILE A 74 22.01 0.71 -9.52
N ARG A 75 22.94 0.56 -8.58
CA ARG A 75 22.70 0.88 -7.16
C ARG A 75 22.31 2.34 -6.95
N LYS A 76 23.06 3.27 -7.56
CA LYS A 76 22.79 4.72 -7.47
C LYS A 76 21.45 5.07 -8.11
N ASN A 77 21.23 4.61 -9.34
CA ASN A 77 20.00 4.89 -10.08
C ASN A 77 18.75 4.28 -9.42
N TYR A 78 18.87 3.11 -8.76
CA TYR A 78 17.77 2.50 -8.00
C TYR A 78 17.32 3.34 -6.82
N GLN A 79 18.25 3.91 -6.06
CA GLN A 79 17.90 4.76 -4.93
C GLN A 79 17.22 6.05 -5.42
N TYR A 80 17.73 6.63 -6.50
CA TYR A 80 17.21 7.88 -7.03
C TYR A 80 15.82 7.75 -7.68
N PHE A 81 15.63 6.74 -8.54
CA PHE A 81 14.38 6.51 -9.29
C PHE A 81 13.48 5.44 -8.67
N ARG A 82 13.60 5.15 -7.37
CA ARG A 82 12.90 4.04 -6.69
C ARG A 82 11.40 4.00 -7.00
N ILE A 83 10.72 5.14 -6.86
CA ILE A 83 9.28 5.24 -7.10
C ILE A 83 8.93 5.03 -8.57
N ASN A 84 9.72 5.59 -9.49
CA ASN A 84 9.50 5.39 -10.92
C ASN A 84 9.73 3.93 -11.33
N TYR A 85 10.77 3.26 -10.82
CA TYR A 85 11.03 1.85 -11.08
C TYR A 85 9.94 0.95 -10.53
N PHE A 86 9.46 1.23 -9.31
CA PHE A 86 8.30 0.53 -8.77
C PHE A 86 7.07 0.72 -9.66
N THR A 87 6.86 1.93 -10.18
CA THR A 87 5.75 2.23 -11.11
C THR A 87 5.88 1.44 -12.41
N VAL A 88 7.09 1.38 -13.00
CA VAL A 88 7.35 0.61 -14.23
C VAL A 88 7.11 -0.89 -14.00
N ILE A 89 7.67 -1.46 -12.93
CA ILE A 89 7.46 -2.88 -12.60
C ILE A 89 5.97 -3.17 -12.40
N THR A 90 5.27 -2.32 -11.63
CA THR A 90 3.82 -2.46 -11.41
C THR A 90 3.03 -2.36 -12.71
N ALA A 91 3.39 -1.45 -13.61
CA ALA A 91 2.74 -1.32 -14.91
C ALA A 91 2.96 -2.57 -15.79
N VAL A 92 4.18 -3.12 -15.81
CA VAL A 92 4.48 -4.38 -16.52
C VAL A 92 3.64 -5.52 -15.94
N LEU A 93 3.60 -5.68 -14.62
CA LEU A 93 2.75 -6.69 -13.96
C LEU A 93 1.27 -6.51 -14.30
N ALA A 94 0.77 -5.28 -14.25
CA ALA A 94 -0.62 -4.97 -14.56
C ALA A 94 -0.97 -5.33 -16.01
N ILE A 95 -0.15 -4.96 -16.98
CA ILE A 95 -0.34 -5.29 -18.40
C ILE A 95 -0.26 -6.81 -18.62
N SER A 96 0.69 -7.49 -17.99
CA SER A 96 0.83 -8.95 -18.06
C SER A 96 -0.39 -9.67 -17.48
N LEU A 97 -0.98 -9.17 -16.40
CA LEU A 97 -2.23 -9.72 -15.89
C LEU A 97 -3.41 -9.40 -16.81
N LEU A 98 -3.51 -8.17 -17.32
CA LEU A 98 -4.60 -7.74 -18.22
C LEU A 98 -4.65 -8.53 -19.52
N THR A 99 -3.49 -8.97 -20.01
CA THR A 99 -3.37 -9.84 -21.20
C THR A 99 -3.75 -11.30 -20.93
N ASN A 100 -3.95 -11.69 -19.67
CA ASN A 100 -4.33 -13.04 -19.25
C ASN A 100 -5.74 -13.04 -18.61
N PRO A 101 -6.83 -12.97 -19.40
CA PRO A 101 -8.19 -12.80 -18.87
C PRO A 101 -8.65 -13.94 -17.97
N PHE A 102 -8.23 -15.18 -18.24
CA PHE A 102 -8.58 -16.34 -17.40
C PHE A 102 -7.96 -16.22 -15.99
N SER A 103 -6.67 -15.85 -15.93
CA SER A 103 -5.95 -15.58 -14.68
C SER A 103 -6.65 -14.47 -13.88
N LEU A 104 -7.09 -13.41 -14.57
CA LEU A 104 -7.82 -12.32 -13.93
C LEU A 104 -9.17 -12.73 -13.38
N ILE A 105 -9.95 -13.53 -14.11
CA ILE A 105 -11.26 -14.01 -13.64
C ILE A 105 -11.09 -14.84 -12.37
N LEU A 106 -10.11 -15.75 -12.34
CA LEU A 106 -9.87 -16.58 -11.16
C LEU A 106 -9.38 -15.76 -9.97
N LEU A 107 -8.47 -14.80 -10.19
CA LEU A 107 -8.00 -13.91 -9.14
C LEU A 107 -9.13 -13.01 -8.62
N ALA A 108 -9.99 -12.50 -9.51
CA ALA A 108 -11.14 -11.68 -9.15
C ALA A 108 -12.18 -12.48 -8.37
N GLY A 109 -12.47 -13.72 -8.78
CA GLY A 109 -13.36 -14.62 -8.04
C GLY A 109 -12.83 -14.97 -6.66
N LEU A 110 -11.52 -15.25 -6.55
CA LEU A 110 -10.85 -15.50 -5.28
C LEU A 110 -10.91 -14.27 -4.36
N LEU A 111 -10.60 -13.08 -4.91
CA LEU A 111 -10.68 -11.81 -4.18
C LEU A 111 -12.12 -11.52 -3.74
N ALA A 112 -13.10 -11.74 -4.60
CA ALA A 112 -14.51 -11.59 -4.27
C ALA A 112 -14.92 -12.53 -3.13
N GLY A 113 -14.41 -13.76 -3.12
CA GLY A 113 -14.59 -14.70 -2.00
C GLY A 113 -14.02 -14.16 -0.69
N TRP A 114 -12.78 -13.66 -0.69
CA TRP A 114 -12.17 -13.01 0.48
C TRP A 114 -12.98 -11.80 0.96
N MET A 115 -13.37 -10.92 0.05
CA MET A 115 -14.13 -9.71 0.39
C MET A 115 -15.51 -10.06 0.94
N PHE A 116 -16.23 -10.97 0.28
CA PHE A 116 -17.54 -11.41 0.73
C PHE A 116 -17.49 -12.03 2.13
N LEU A 117 -16.53 -12.92 2.38
CA LEU A 117 -16.46 -13.67 3.63
C LEU A 117 -15.89 -12.90 4.83
N TYR A 118 -15.08 -11.87 4.60
CA TYR A 118 -14.36 -11.18 5.68
C TYR A 118 -14.53 -9.66 5.71
N LEU A 119 -14.91 -9.01 4.60
CA LEU A 119 -15.22 -7.58 4.60
C LEU A 119 -16.72 -7.30 4.61
N PHE A 120 -17.52 -8.09 3.89
CA PHE A 120 -18.97 -7.88 3.80
C PHE A 120 -19.77 -8.71 4.79
N ARG A 121 -19.25 -9.86 5.23
CA ARG A 121 -19.86 -10.66 6.30
C ARG A 121 -19.59 -10.01 7.65
N GLN A 122 -20.64 -9.63 8.37
CA GLN A 122 -20.52 -9.10 9.72
C GLN A 122 -20.30 -10.25 10.72
N ALA A 123 -19.63 -9.96 11.85
CA ALA A 123 -19.34 -10.97 12.89
C ALA A 123 -20.62 -11.58 13.54
N SER A 124 -21.77 -10.96 13.31
CA SER A 124 -23.10 -11.41 13.76
C SER A 124 -23.83 -12.32 12.76
N ASP A 125 -23.25 -12.57 11.58
CA ASP A 125 -23.89 -13.42 10.57
C ASP A 125 -23.83 -14.91 10.93
N PRO A 126 -24.88 -15.69 10.61
CA PRO A 126 -24.92 -17.12 10.89
C PRO A 126 -23.80 -17.89 10.14
N PRO A 127 -23.34 -19.03 10.69
CA PRO A 127 -22.28 -19.83 10.09
C PRO A 127 -22.67 -20.30 8.69
N ILE A 128 -21.67 -20.45 7.82
CA ILE A 128 -21.90 -20.85 6.42
C ILE A 128 -22.46 -22.27 6.39
N VAL A 129 -23.67 -22.43 5.88
CA VAL A 129 -24.32 -23.74 5.76
C VAL A 129 -24.34 -24.14 4.29
N VAL A 130 -23.64 -25.23 3.95
CA VAL A 130 -23.62 -25.79 2.60
C VAL A 130 -24.09 -27.24 2.70
N PHE A 131 -25.09 -27.61 1.90
CA PHE A 131 -25.75 -28.94 1.93
C PHE A 131 -26.24 -29.39 3.32
N GLY A 132 -26.69 -28.44 4.15
CA GLY A 132 -27.19 -28.73 5.50
C GLY A 132 -26.10 -28.94 6.57
N ARG A 133 -24.81 -28.85 6.21
CA ARG A 133 -23.70 -28.86 7.16
C ARG A 133 -23.23 -27.45 7.46
N GLN A 134 -23.12 -27.10 8.74
CA GLN A 134 -22.52 -25.85 9.19
C GLN A 134 -20.99 -25.97 9.14
N PHE A 135 -20.35 -24.99 8.53
CA PHE A 135 -18.89 -24.87 8.49
C PHE A 135 -18.43 -23.86 9.53
N SER A 136 -17.40 -24.24 10.28
CA SER A 136 -16.70 -23.34 11.19
C SER A 136 -15.92 -22.27 10.42
N ASP A 137 -15.67 -21.12 11.04
CA ASP A 137 -14.82 -20.08 10.45
C ASP A 137 -13.40 -20.59 10.16
N ARG A 138 -12.88 -21.54 10.95
CA ARG A 138 -11.58 -22.16 10.68
C ARG A 138 -11.60 -23.03 9.43
N GLU A 139 -12.66 -23.79 9.22
CA GLU A 139 -12.83 -24.62 8.01
C GLU A 139 -12.99 -23.73 6.77
N THR A 140 -13.76 -22.65 6.89
CA THR A 140 -13.95 -21.66 5.82
C THR A 140 -12.64 -20.97 5.46
N LEU A 141 -11.88 -20.53 6.47
CA LEU A 141 -10.55 -19.94 6.28
C LEU A 141 -9.61 -20.94 5.60
N LEU A 142 -9.58 -22.17 6.09
CA LEU A 142 -8.74 -23.22 5.53
C LEU A 142 -9.09 -23.50 4.07
N PHE A 143 -10.38 -23.60 3.74
CA PHE A 143 -10.85 -23.76 2.37
C PHE A 143 -10.43 -22.58 1.49
N LEU A 144 -10.56 -21.35 1.98
CA LEU A 144 -10.20 -20.15 1.24
C LEU A 144 -8.68 -20.04 1.00
N VAL A 145 -7.87 -20.43 1.99
CA VAL A 145 -6.41 -20.51 1.87
C VAL A 145 -6.01 -21.60 0.89
N ILE A 146 -6.58 -22.81 1.00
CA ILE A 146 -6.32 -23.91 0.06
C ILE A 146 -6.73 -23.51 -1.36
N SER A 147 -7.91 -22.91 -1.52
CA SER A 147 -8.38 -22.37 -2.80
C SER A 147 -7.40 -21.33 -3.36
N SER A 148 -6.88 -20.44 -2.52
CA SER A 148 -5.86 -19.46 -2.92
C SER A 148 -4.59 -20.16 -3.44
N VAL A 149 -4.10 -21.17 -2.73
CA VAL A 149 -2.95 -21.98 -3.16
C VAL A 149 -3.25 -22.68 -4.49
N VAL A 150 -4.39 -23.35 -4.62
CA VAL A 150 -4.80 -24.03 -5.84
C VAL A 150 -4.86 -23.05 -7.02
N VAL A 151 -5.51 -21.89 -6.85
CA VAL A 151 -5.59 -20.87 -7.90
C VAL A 151 -4.19 -20.37 -8.26
N ILE A 152 -3.30 -20.11 -7.31
CA ILE A 152 -1.96 -19.57 -7.62
C ILE A 152 -1.08 -20.62 -8.31
N PHE A 153 -1.12 -21.89 -7.87
CA PHE A 153 -0.21 -22.94 -8.33
C PHE A 153 -0.72 -23.77 -9.52
N LEU A 154 -2.03 -23.99 -9.64
CA LEU A 154 -2.60 -24.76 -10.75
C LEU A 154 -2.99 -23.90 -11.95
N THR A 155 -2.83 -22.58 -11.88
CA THR A 155 -3.14 -21.69 -13.01
C THR A 155 -1.89 -20.99 -13.53
N SER A 156 -2.03 -20.32 -14.67
CA SER A 156 -0.94 -19.53 -15.25
C SER A 156 -0.57 -18.28 -14.41
N VAL A 157 -1.35 -17.92 -13.38
CA VAL A 157 -1.12 -16.72 -12.54
C VAL A 157 0.33 -16.66 -12.05
N GLY A 158 0.83 -17.76 -11.46
CA GLY A 158 2.20 -17.80 -10.94
C GLY A 158 3.24 -17.56 -12.02
N SER A 159 3.11 -18.22 -13.17
CA SER A 159 4.04 -18.06 -14.30
C SER A 159 4.01 -16.66 -14.91
N VAL A 160 2.82 -16.04 -15.00
CA VAL A 160 2.62 -14.67 -15.50
C VAL A 160 3.27 -13.67 -14.55
N LEU A 161 3.07 -13.82 -13.24
CA LEU A 161 3.68 -12.93 -12.24
C LEU A 161 5.22 -13.04 -12.26
N VAL A 162 5.77 -14.25 -12.27
CA VAL A 162 7.22 -14.46 -12.27
C VAL A 162 7.86 -13.92 -13.55
N SER A 163 7.27 -14.21 -14.72
CA SER A 163 7.78 -13.72 -15.99
C SER A 163 7.69 -12.19 -16.10
N ALA A 164 6.56 -11.59 -15.71
CA ALA A 164 6.39 -10.13 -15.70
C ALA A 164 7.37 -9.45 -14.74
N LEU A 165 7.60 -10.04 -13.56
CA LEU A 165 8.58 -9.52 -12.60
C LEU A 165 10.00 -9.60 -13.18
N MET A 166 10.38 -10.72 -13.80
CA MET A 166 11.70 -10.87 -14.44
C MET A 166 11.90 -9.84 -15.55
N VAL A 167 10.89 -9.62 -16.39
CA VAL A 167 10.92 -8.58 -17.43
C VAL A 167 11.05 -7.18 -16.80
N GLY A 168 10.26 -6.88 -15.78
CA GLY A 168 10.32 -5.58 -15.09
C GLY A 168 11.68 -5.32 -14.45
N VAL A 169 12.24 -6.32 -13.76
CA VAL A 169 13.59 -6.24 -13.17
C VAL A 169 14.64 -6.07 -14.26
N ALA A 170 14.55 -6.82 -15.37
CA ALA A 170 15.48 -6.67 -16.49
C ALA A 170 15.45 -5.26 -17.08
N ILE A 171 14.27 -4.66 -17.26
CA ILE A 171 14.11 -3.27 -17.73
C ILE A 171 14.79 -2.29 -16.77
N VAL A 172 14.53 -2.42 -15.47
CA VAL A 172 15.11 -1.54 -14.44
C VAL A 172 16.62 -1.70 -14.35
N CYS A 173 17.14 -2.92 -14.37
CA CYS A 173 18.56 -3.20 -14.36
C CYS A 173 19.25 -2.67 -15.62
N ALA A 174 18.66 -2.87 -16.80
CA ALA A 174 19.19 -2.31 -18.05
C ALA A 174 19.23 -0.78 -17.97
N HIS A 175 18.10 -0.14 -17.63
CA HIS A 175 18.04 1.30 -17.48
C HIS A 175 19.09 1.81 -16.47
N GLY A 176 19.16 1.20 -15.29
CA GLY A 176 20.11 1.59 -14.23
C GLY A 176 21.57 1.36 -14.58
N ALA A 177 21.90 0.39 -15.44
CA ALA A 177 23.26 0.11 -15.89
C ALA A 177 23.74 1.09 -16.97
N PHE A 178 22.85 1.43 -17.91
CA PHE A 178 23.20 2.29 -19.04
C PHE A 178 23.07 3.78 -18.71
N ARG A 179 22.30 4.17 -17.70
CA ARG A 179 22.19 5.58 -17.29
C ARG A 179 23.40 6.01 -16.44
N VAL A 180 24.07 7.08 -16.86
CA VAL A 180 25.12 7.75 -16.10
C VAL A 180 24.48 8.48 -14.91
N PRO A 181 24.88 8.17 -13.67
CA PRO A 181 24.48 8.95 -12.51
C PRO A 181 25.16 10.32 -12.60
N GLU A 182 24.40 11.41 -12.72
CA GLU A 182 24.93 12.78 -12.69
C GLU A 182 25.46 13.10 -11.29
N ASP A 183 26.58 13.82 -11.16
CA ASP A 183 27.20 14.21 -9.87
C ASP A 183 26.33 15.15 -8.98
N LEU A 184 25.03 15.25 -9.25
CA LEU A 184 23.96 15.72 -8.37
C LEU A 184 23.76 14.80 -7.13
N PHE A 185 24.79 14.06 -6.73
CA PHE A 185 24.81 13.21 -5.53
C PHE A 185 25.49 13.91 -4.35
N LEU A 186 26.14 15.07 -4.54
CA LEU A 186 26.70 15.83 -3.43
C LEU A 186 25.58 16.44 -2.56
N ASP A 187 24.51 16.96 -3.17
CA ASP A 187 23.44 17.67 -2.45
C ASP A 187 22.47 16.70 -1.73
N GLU A 188 22.15 15.54 -2.32
CA GLU A 188 21.22 14.57 -1.70
C GLU A 188 21.94 13.62 -0.72
N GLN A 189 23.26 13.39 -0.88
CA GLN A 189 24.06 12.75 0.15
C GLN A 189 24.25 13.69 1.35
N GLU A 190 24.41 15.01 1.16
CA GLU A 190 24.32 15.98 2.26
C GLU A 190 22.95 15.95 2.95
N GLN A 191 21.84 15.90 2.21
CA GLN A 191 20.48 15.78 2.80
C GLN A 191 20.24 14.43 3.51
N SER A 192 20.76 13.33 2.98
CA SER A 192 20.65 12.00 3.61
C SER A 192 21.60 11.85 4.80
N THR A 193 22.76 12.52 4.79
CA THR A 193 23.60 12.69 5.99
C THR A 193 23.01 13.72 6.96
N GLY A 194 22.07 14.56 6.53
CA GLY A 194 21.24 15.40 7.39
C GLY A 194 20.26 14.60 8.26
N ALA A 195 19.95 13.35 7.89
CA ALA A 195 19.26 12.42 8.79
C ALA A 195 20.13 11.96 9.98
N SER A 196 21.42 12.30 10.00
CA SER A 196 22.27 12.23 11.20
C SER A 196 21.89 13.27 12.27
N GLY A 197 20.99 14.21 11.95
CA GLY A 197 20.44 15.19 12.90
C GLY A 197 19.71 14.55 14.08
N PHE A 198 19.20 13.33 13.93
CA PHE A 198 18.57 12.61 15.04
C PHE A 198 19.60 12.12 16.07
N LEU A 199 20.84 11.83 15.66
CA LEU A 199 21.92 11.39 16.56
C LEU A 199 22.73 12.55 17.14
N SER A 200 22.73 13.72 16.48
CA SER A 200 23.30 14.95 17.05
C SER A 200 22.58 15.40 18.33
N PHE A 201 21.25 15.19 18.40
CA PHE A 201 20.45 15.49 19.59
C PHE A 201 20.82 14.65 20.82
N PHE A 202 21.33 13.42 20.62
CA PHE A 202 21.77 12.54 21.71
C PHE A 202 23.25 12.71 22.07
N THR A 203 24.05 13.32 21.19
CA THR A 203 25.51 13.45 21.38
C THR A 203 25.91 14.87 21.79
N GLY A 204 25.02 15.86 21.67
CA GLY A 204 25.28 17.27 22.01
C GLY A 204 25.12 17.65 23.49
N ALA A 205 24.75 16.73 24.38
CA ALA A 205 24.47 17.07 25.79
C ALA A 205 25.66 16.88 26.76
N ASN A 206 26.83 16.42 26.31
CA ASN A 206 27.91 16.04 27.24
C ASN A 206 29.33 16.53 26.87
N ALA A 207 29.43 17.74 26.31
CA ALA A 207 30.71 18.44 26.16
C ALA A 207 30.72 19.79 26.90
N ALA A 208 30.32 19.79 28.17
CA ALA A 208 30.68 20.83 29.12
C ALA A 208 31.56 20.19 30.21
N ILE A 209 32.78 19.80 29.82
CA ILE A 209 33.80 19.41 30.79
C ILE A 209 34.34 20.71 31.41
N ALA A 210 34.01 20.90 32.67
CA ALA A 210 34.36 22.02 33.52
C ALA A 210 35.86 22.33 33.48
N GLN A 211 36.20 23.60 33.26
CA GLN A 211 37.52 24.13 33.58
C GLN A 211 37.67 24.30 35.11
N PRO A 212 38.75 23.81 35.73
CA PRO A 212 38.97 24.03 37.15
C PRO A 212 39.40 25.49 37.39
N GLN A 213 38.67 26.16 38.27
CA GLN A 213 38.94 27.51 38.72
C GLN A 213 40.18 27.45 39.63
N VAL A 214 41.34 27.95 39.19
CA VAL A 214 42.50 28.12 40.06
C VAL A 214 42.48 29.56 40.59
N SER A 215 42.05 29.71 41.83
CA SER A 215 42.22 30.93 42.62
C SER A 215 43.50 30.79 43.44
N ALA A 216 44.47 31.66 43.22
CA ALA A 216 45.62 31.81 44.11
C ALA A 216 46.00 33.29 44.25
N ARG A 217 45.75 33.82 45.46
CA ARG A 217 46.42 34.98 46.05
C ARG A 217 47.93 34.92 45.83
N VAL A 218 48.56 36.07 45.58
CA VAL A 218 49.40 36.87 46.51
C VAL A 218 49.38 38.31 46.04
#